data_AF-A0A371MS68-F1
#
_entry.id   AF-A0A371MS68-F1
#
_cell.length_a   1.000
_cell.length_b   1.000
_cell.length_c   1.000
_cell.angle_alpha   90.00
_cell.angle_beta   90.00
_cell.angle_gamma   90.00
#
_symmetry.space_group_name_H-M   'P 1'
#
loop_
_entity.id
_entity.type
_entity.pdbx_description
1 polymer ?
#
loop_
_entity_poly.entity_id
_entity_poly.type
_entity_poly.pdbx_seq_one_letter_code
_entity_poly.pdbx_strand_id
1 'polypeptide(L)'
;MPTEWQSANLEERPCFPDLKADIGEDPARFLAEPLEPDAGDGASGMLALARIRGLETITKVRAFRAVERALHDGERQAIKDALDKRERELSNEVQ
;
A
#
# COMPACT_ATOMS: atom_id res chain seq x y z
N MET A 1 40.46 13.61 -1.19
CA MET A 1 39.50 14.31 -2.09
C MET A 1 38.53 13.28 -2.61
N PRO A 2 37.24 13.61 -2.70
CA PRO A 2 36.15 12.90 -2.04
C PRO A 2 35.79 11.60 -2.76
N THR A 3 35.65 10.52 -1.99
CA THR A 3 34.83 9.38 -2.42
C THR A 3 33.40 9.89 -2.37
N GLU A 4 32.89 10.29 -3.52
CA GLU A 4 31.49 10.59 -3.71
C GLU A 4 30.71 9.39 -3.16
N TRP A 5 29.99 9.62 -2.07
CA TRP A 5 28.97 8.72 -1.61
C TRP A 5 28.08 8.49 -2.82
N GLN A 6 28.18 7.31 -3.44
CA GLN A 6 27.17 6.87 -4.39
C GLN A 6 25.86 7.02 -3.63
N SER A 7 25.13 8.09 -3.92
CA SER A 7 23.74 8.21 -3.53
C SER A 7 23.13 6.93 -4.02
N ALA A 8 22.80 6.04 -3.08
CA ALA A 8 22.02 4.87 -3.40
C ALA A 8 20.90 5.41 -4.28
N ASN A 9 20.81 4.88 -5.51
CA ASN A 9 19.67 5.06 -6.38
C ASN A 9 18.51 4.33 -5.68
N LEU A 10 18.11 4.84 -4.51
CA LEU A 10 16.81 4.67 -3.92
C LEU A 10 15.93 5.36 -4.94
N GLU A 11 15.47 4.59 -5.94
CA GLU A 11 14.32 5.00 -6.73
C GLU A 11 13.34 5.61 -5.73
N GLU A 12 13.10 6.92 -5.84
CA GLU A 12 12.32 7.65 -4.86
C GLU A 12 10.97 6.95 -4.77
N ARG A 13 10.73 6.25 -3.66
CA ARG A 13 9.51 5.48 -3.47
C ARG A 13 8.33 6.39 -3.82
N PRO A 14 7.40 5.96 -4.69
CA PRO A 14 6.22 6.73 -5.03
C PRO A 14 5.55 7.27 -3.77
N CYS A 15 5.16 8.54 -3.78
CA CYS A 15 4.51 9.17 -2.64
C CYS A 15 3.28 9.95 -3.08
N PHE A 16 2.28 9.98 -2.21
CA PHE A 16 1.00 10.66 -2.45
C PHE A 16 0.77 11.68 -1.33
N PRO A 17 1.39 12.87 -1.39
CA PRO A 17 1.38 13.83 -0.28
C PRO A 17 -0.02 14.35 0.04
N ASP A 18 -0.87 14.55 -0.96
CA ASP A 18 -2.25 15.00 -0.76
C ASP A 18 -3.07 13.95 -0.02
N LEU A 19 -2.98 12.67 -0.42
CA LEU A 19 -3.62 11.57 0.30
C LEU A 19 -3.09 11.46 1.73
N LYS A 20 -1.79 11.61 1.94
CA LYS A 20 -1.21 11.60 3.29
C LYS A 20 -1.78 12.73 4.16
N ALA A 21 -1.99 13.92 3.60
CA ALA A 21 -2.61 15.03 4.29
C ALA A 21 -4.09 14.74 4.62
N ASP A 22 -4.81 14.10 3.70
CA ASP A 22 -6.24 13.82 3.84
C ASP A 22 -6.56 12.65 4.78
N ILE A 23 -5.84 11.53 4.66
CA ILE A 23 -6.13 10.28 5.40
C ILE A 23 -5.12 9.98 6.52
N GLY A 24 -4.09 10.82 6.67
CA GLY A 24 -3.06 10.74 7.71
C GLY A 24 -1.95 9.71 7.44
N GLU A 25 -2.00 8.98 6.32
CA GLU A 25 -0.99 8.01 5.93
C GLU A 25 -0.82 7.95 4.40
N ASP A 26 0.37 7.58 3.94
CA ASP A 26 0.64 7.38 2.52
C ASP A 26 0.50 5.88 2.18
N PRO A 27 -0.51 5.46 1.40
CA PRO A 27 -0.68 4.06 1.04
C PRO A 27 0.51 3.49 0.25
N ALA A 28 1.24 4.32 -0.50
CA ALA A 28 2.40 3.87 -1.28
C ALA A 28 3.54 3.39 -0.39
N ARG A 29 3.58 3.80 0.88
CA ARG A 29 4.50 3.23 1.88
C ARG A 29 4.39 1.70 1.97
N PHE A 30 3.19 1.17 1.77
CA PHE A 30 2.88 -0.26 1.88
C PHE A 30 2.78 -0.93 0.52
N LEU A 31 2.35 -0.19 -0.51
CA LEU A 31 2.01 -0.74 -1.82
C LEU A 31 3.13 -0.62 -2.86
N ALA A 32 4.17 0.19 -2.63
CA ALA A 32 5.24 0.40 -3.62
C ALA A 32 6.07 -0.86 -3.91
N GLU A 33 6.23 -1.75 -2.93
CA GLU A 33 7.01 -2.97 -3.13
C GLU A 33 6.21 -4.03 -3.91
N PRO A 34 6.86 -4.82 -4.78
CA PRO A 34 6.24 -5.96 -5.46
C PRO A 34 5.80 -7.03 -4.46
N LEU A 35 4.72 -7.74 -4.81
CA LEU A 35 4.28 -8.94 -4.08
C LEU A 35 5.10 -10.13 -4.59
N GLU A 36 6.40 -10.15 -4.36
CA GLU A 36 7.21 -11.27 -4.84
C GLU A 36 6.87 -12.55 -4.05
N PRO A 37 6.79 -13.71 -4.72
CA PRO A 37 6.81 -15.00 -4.04
C PRO A 37 8.19 -15.14 -3.41
N ASP A 38 8.20 -14.84 -2.13
CA ASP A 38 9.37 -14.83 -1.28
C ASP A 38 10.32 -16.03 -1.49
N ALA A 39 11.59 -15.73 -1.75
CA ALA A 39 12.68 -16.70 -1.78
C ALA A 39 13.40 -16.84 -0.42
N GLY A 40 12.83 -16.33 0.69
CA GLY A 40 13.24 -16.74 2.05
C GLY A 40 13.15 -15.73 3.21
N ASP A 41 12.48 -14.57 3.09
CA ASP A 41 12.34 -13.55 4.18
C ASP A 41 10.87 -13.07 4.45
N GLY A 42 9.89 -13.71 3.83
CA GLY A 42 8.47 -13.77 4.21
C GLY A 42 7.64 -12.48 4.19
N ALA A 43 8.16 -11.33 3.77
CA ALA A 43 7.56 -10.05 4.15
C ALA A 43 6.93 -9.21 3.01
N SER A 44 7.44 -9.30 1.78
CA SER A 44 7.03 -8.41 0.69
C SER A 44 5.60 -8.74 0.22
N GLY A 45 4.65 -7.93 0.69
CA GLY A 45 3.21 -8.11 0.49
C GLY A 45 2.41 -8.47 1.75
N MET A 46 3.02 -9.17 2.71
CA MET A 46 2.39 -9.45 4.00
C MET A 46 2.11 -8.16 4.78
N LEU A 47 3.01 -7.17 4.68
CA LEU A 47 2.82 -5.87 5.31
C LEU A 47 1.63 -5.10 4.74
N ALA A 48 1.45 -5.10 3.41
CA ALA A 48 0.31 -4.45 2.76
C ALA A 48 -1.01 -5.10 3.18
N LEU A 49 -1.08 -6.43 3.15
CA LEU A 49 -2.26 -7.19 3.57
C LEU A 49 -2.59 -6.97 5.06
N ALA A 50 -1.58 -6.98 5.93
CA ALA A 50 -1.75 -6.69 7.35
C ALA A 50 -2.28 -5.27 7.57
N ARG A 51 -1.74 -4.28 6.84
CA ARG A 51 -2.20 -2.90 6.93
C ARG A 51 -3.65 -2.75 6.47
N ILE A 52 -4.03 -3.38 5.36
CA ILE A 52 -5.40 -3.36 4.82
C ILE A 52 -6.41 -3.90 5.84
N ARG A 53 -6.08 -4.99 6.53
CA ARG A 53 -6.94 -5.55 7.60
C ARG A 53 -7.17 -4.57 8.74
N GLY A 54 -6.18 -3.74 9.06
CA GLY A 54 -6.27 -2.72 10.10
C GLY A 54 -6.82 -1.37 9.62
N LEU A 55 -7.43 -1.26 8.44
CA LEU A 55 -8.08 -0.01 8.01
C LEU A 55 -9.41 0.16 8.73
N GLU A 56 -9.63 1.33 9.32
CA GLU A 56 -10.79 1.60 10.19
C GLU A 56 -11.92 2.36 9.49
N THR A 57 -11.66 2.91 8.30
CA THR A 57 -12.65 3.72 7.58
C THR A 57 -12.70 3.39 6.10
N ILE A 58 -13.90 3.49 5.51
CA ILE A 58 -14.12 3.29 4.07
C ILE A 58 -13.27 4.27 3.25
N THR A 59 -13.09 5.51 3.73
CA THR A 59 -12.23 6.52 3.09
C THR A 59 -10.79 6.01 2.91
N LYS A 60 -10.21 5.40 3.94
CA LYS A 60 -8.86 4.83 3.85
C LYS A 60 -8.82 3.63 2.90
N VAL A 61 -9.82 2.76 2.92
CA VAL A 61 -9.90 1.62 1.97
C VAL A 61 -9.92 2.12 0.52
N ARG A 62 -10.71 3.17 0.22
CA ARG A 62 -10.79 3.77 -1.12
C ARG A 62 -9.48 4.44 -1.53
N ALA A 63 -8.80 5.13 -0.62
CA ALA A 63 -7.49 5.71 -0.88
C ALA A 63 -6.44 4.64 -1.22
N PHE A 64 -6.40 3.54 -0.46
CA PHE A 64 -5.52 2.41 -0.76
C PHE A 64 -5.85 1.79 -2.13
N ARG A 65 -7.13 1.64 -2.49
CA ARG A 65 -7.54 1.17 -3.81
C ARG A 65 -7.09 2.09 -4.95
N ALA A 66 -7.18 3.41 -4.74
CA ALA A 66 -6.74 4.38 -5.74
C ALA A 66 -5.22 4.31 -5.97
N VAL A 67 -4.43 4.22 -4.89
CA VAL A 67 -2.98 4.09 -4.98
C VAL A 67 -2.57 2.75 -5.57
N GLU A 68 -3.23 1.65 -5.21
CA GLU A 68 -3.00 0.33 -5.81
C GLU A 68 -3.14 0.37 -7.33
N ARG A 69 -4.22 0.99 -7.80
CA ARG A 69 -4.45 1.16 -9.24
C ARG A 69 -3.42 2.07 -9.90
N ALA A 70 -2.95 3.11 -9.21
CA ALA A 70 -1.95 4.03 -9.75
C ALA A 70 -0.56 3.39 -9.87
N LEU A 71 -0.22 2.45 -8.98
CA LEU A 71 1.11 1.84 -8.94
C LEU A 71 1.20 0.52 -9.73
N HIS A 72 0.13 -0.28 -9.74
CA HIS A 72 0.15 -1.65 -10.25
C HIS A 72 -1.05 -1.97 -11.15
N ASP A 73 -1.71 -0.94 -11.70
CA ASP A 73 -2.91 -1.05 -12.55
C ASP A 73 -4.10 -1.82 -11.93
N GLY A 74 -4.01 -2.17 -10.64
CA GLY A 74 -5.00 -2.99 -9.94
C GLY A 74 -4.94 -4.48 -10.26
N GLU A 75 -3.83 -4.98 -10.81
CA GLU A 75 -3.67 -6.38 -11.21
C GLU A 75 -3.43 -7.32 -10.02
N ARG A 76 -3.05 -6.79 -8.85
CA ARG A 76 -2.72 -7.60 -7.67
C ARG A 76 -3.98 -8.12 -6.98
N GLN A 77 -4.47 -9.26 -7.45
CA GLN A 77 -5.73 -9.87 -7.00
C GLN A 77 -5.81 -10.03 -5.47
N ALA A 78 -4.71 -10.41 -4.80
CA ALA A 78 -4.68 -10.54 -3.34
C ALA A 78 -4.97 -9.22 -2.60
N ILE A 79 -4.44 -8.10 -3.12
CA ILE A 79 -4.68 -6.76 -2.56
C ILE A 79 -6.12 -6.33 -2.83
N LYS A 80 -6.61 -6.57 -4.04
CA LYS A 80 -7.98 -6.28 -4.43
C LYS A 80 -8.99 -7.02 -3.54
N ASP A 81 -8.81 -8.33 -3.36
CA ASP A 81 -9.67 -9.16 -2.51
C ASP A 81 -9.64 -8.70 -1.06
N ALA A 82 -8.47 -8.32 -0.54
CA ALA A 82 -8.33 -7.80 0.81
C ALA A 82 -9.08 -6.46 1.00
N LEU A 83 -8.99 -5.55 0.01
CA LEU A 83 -9.70 -4.27 0.03
C LEU A 83 -11.22 -4.48 -0.10
N ASP A 84 -11.67 -5.34 -1.01
CA ASP A 84 -13.09 -5.69 -1.19
C ASP A 84 -13.68 -6.33 0.07
N LYS A 85 -12.92 -7.22 0.71
CA LYS A 85 -13.32 -7.81 1.99
C LYS A 85 -13.44 -6.74 3.07
N ARG A 86 -12.43 -5.87 3.21
CA ARG A 86 -12.44 -4.85 4.27
C ARG A 86 -13.53 -3.79 4.05
N GLU A 87 -13.78 -3.38 2.80
CA GLU A 87 -14.85 -2.45 2.46
C GLU A 87 -16.22 -3.01 2.88
N ARG A 88 -16.47 -4.31 2.64
CA ARG A 88 -17.70 -4.99 3.07
C ARG A 88 -17.85 -5.07 4.58
N GLU A 89 -16.78 -5.43 5.30
CA GLU A 89 -16.79 -5.48 6.77
C GLU A 89 -17.19 -4.11 7.34
N LEU A 90 -16.51 -3.04 6.93
CA LEU A 90 -16.79 -1.69 7.39
C LEU A 90 -18.18 -1.17 6.97
N SER A 91 -18.68 -1.56 5.80
CA SER A 91 -20.02 -1.15 5.35
C SER A 91 -21.13 -1.83 6.16
N ASN A 92 -20.92 -3.08 6.57
CA ASN A 92 -21.88 -3.84 7.39
C ASN A 92 -21.86 -3.38 8.86
N GLU A 93 -20.74 -2.88 9.37
CA GLU A 93 -20.61 -2.33 10.73
C GLU A 93 -21.35 -0.98 10.92
N VAL A 94 -21.68 -0.29 9.83
CA VAL A 94 -22.33 1.04 9.84
C VAL A 94 -23.87 0.95 9.70
N GLN A 95 -24.42 -0.27 9.57
CA GLN A 95 -25.87 -0.52 9.58
C GLN A 95 -26.42 -0.77 11.00
#